data_AF-A0A920UGU1-F1
#
_entry.id   AF-A0A920UGU1-F1
#
_cell.length_a   1.000
_cell.length_b   1.000
_cell.length_c   1.000
_cell.angle_alpha   90.00
_cell.angle_beta   90.00
_cell.angle_gamma   90.00
#
_symmetry.space_group_name_H-M   'P 1'
#
loop_
_entity.id
_entity.type
_entity.pdbx_description
1 polymer ?
#
loop_
_entity_poly.entity_id
_entity_poly.type
_entity_poly.pdbx_seq_one_letter_code
_entity_poly.pdbx_strand_id
1 'polypeptide(L)'
;MVMENFVRQFKDEGYFTSLELFSPSEIKSICSIIDRIEAGEIDFPRHKIEHDPHNPSRLRKINDLAENDSFFFNFAKNQKIIELVKKCIGKDIKLFGDQLFMKPPGGIEKTRHQDSPYFPIEPMELISCWIALWVMLLNKMDVCG
;
A
#
# COMPACT_ATOMS: atom_id res chain seq x y z
N MET A 1 21.00 -14.13 -3.67
CA MET A 1 20.48 -14.41 -5.02
C MET A 1 19.12 -13.78 -5.33
N VAL A 2 17.97 -14.26 -4.85
CA VAL A 2 16.65 -13.68 -5.24
C VAL A 2 16.47 -12.23 -4.77
N MET A 3 16.78 -11.96 -3.50
CA MET A 3 16.66 -10.61 -2.92
C MET A 3 17.65 -9.61 -3.54
N GLU A 4 18.83 -10.07 -3.97
CA GLU A 4 19.82 -9.21 -4.63
C GLU A 4 19.37 -8.80 -6.03
N ASN A 5 18.66 -9.69 -6.74
CA ASN A 5 18.07 -9.37 -8.03
C ASN A 5 17.02 -8.26 -7.92
N PHE A 6 16.15 -8.31 -6.90
CA PHE A 6 15.16 -7.25 -6.67
C PHE A 6 15.79 -5.90 -6.31
N VAL A 7 16.82 -5.90 -5.48
CA VAL A 7 17.54 -4.66 -5.13
C VAL A 7 18.22 -4.05 -6.35
N ARG A 8 18.78 -4.89 -7.22
CA ARG A 8 19.38 -4.42 -8.47
C ARG A 8 18.31 -3.85 -9.41
N GLN A 9 17.21 -4.56 -9.62
CA GLN A 9 16.10 -4.08 -10.45
C GLN A 9 15.55 -2.75 -9.90
N PHE A 10 15.38 -2.63 -8.58
CA PHE A 10 14.96 -1.37 -7.96
C PHE A 10 15.91 -0.22 -8.28
N LYS A 11 17.22 -0.45 -8.20
CA LYS A 11 18.23 0.58 -8.50
C LYS A 11 18.29 0.96 -9.97
N ASP A 12 18.06 0.01 -10.87
CA ASP A 12 18.17 0.20 -12.31
C ASP A 12 16.86 0.78 -12.92
N GLU A 13 15.69 0.36 -12.41
CA GLU A 13 14.36 0.67 -12.98
C GLU A 13 13.49 1.55 -12.08
N GLY A 14 13.84 1.73 -10.81
CA GLY A 14 13.05 2.47 -9.82
C GLY A 14 11.89 1.69 -9.19
N TYR A 15 11.68 0.42 -9.57
CA TYR A 15 10.64 -0.44 -9.03
C TYR A 15 11.00 -1.93 -9.17
N PHE A 16 10.22 -2.79 -8.51
CA PHE A 16 10.13 -4.22 -8.80
C PHE A 16 8.75 -4.73 -8.38
N THR A 17 8.32 -5.86 -8.92
CA THR A 17 7.00 -6.45 -8.65
C THR A 17 7.11 -7.94 -8.33
N SER A 18 5.97 -8.59 -8.11
CA SER A 18 5.86 -10.05 -8.02
C SER A 18 6.59 -10.67 -6.82
N LEU A 19 6.60 -9.96 -5.70
CA LEU A 19 7.14 -10.46 -4.43
C LEU A 19 6.01 -10.95 -3.52
N GLU A 20 5.96 -12.25 -3.28
CA GLU A 20 5.04 -12.87 -2.32
C GLU A 20 5.62 -12.79 -0.91
N LEU A 21 5.31 -11.71 -0.19
CA LEU A 21 5.79 -11.51 1.19
C LEU A 21 4.89 -12.14 2.27
N PHE A 22 3.59 -12.24 1.97
CA PHE A 22 2.56 -12.60 2.93
C PHE A 22 1.83 -13.85 2.49
N SER A 23 1.61 -14.74 3.46
CA SER A 23 0.77 -15.92 3.28
C SER A 23 -0.70 -15.52 3.09
N PRO A 24 -1.51 -16.40 2.50
CA PRO A 24 -2.95 -16.15 2.37
C PRO A 24 -3.68 -15.88 3.70
N SER A 25 -3.20 -16.44 4.81
CA SER A 25 -3.77 -16.21 6.15
C SER A 25 -3.38 -14.84 6.73
N GLU A 26 -2.14 -14.37 6.48
CA GLU A 26 -1.74 -12.99 6.80
C GLU A 26 -2.61 -12.00 6.02
N ILE A 27 -2.79 -12.20 4.72
CA ILE A 27 -3.65 -11.37 3.87
C ILE A 27 -5.11 -11.38 4.38
N LYS A 28 -5.65 -12.56 4.68
CA LYS A 28 -7.02 -12.68 5.22
C LYS A 28 -7.19 -11.93 6.54
N SER A 29 -6.19 -11.94 7.41
CA SER A 29 -6.22 -11.19 8.67
C SER A 29 -6.28 -9.68 8.43
N ILE A 30 -5.51 -9.17 7.46
CA ILE A 30 -5.54 -7.75 7.08
C ILE A 30 -6.94 -7.38 6.57
N CYS A 31 -7.49 -8.16 5.63
CA CYS A 31 -8.84 -7.92 5.09
C CYS A 31 -9.90 -7.94 6.20
N SER A 32 -9.81 -8.86 7.16
CA SER A 32 -10.76 -8.93 8.26
C SER A 32 -10.77 -7.68 9.15
N ILE A 33 -9.62 -7.04 9.37
CA ILE A 33 -9.59 -5.77 10.13
C ILE A 33 -10.23 -4.64 9.31
N ILE A 34 -9.99 -4.61 8.00
CA ILE A 34 -10.60 -3.63 7.08
C ILE A 34 -12.12 -3.76 7.10
N ASP A 35 -12.64 -4.99 6.97
CA ASP A 35 -14.08 -5.26 6.98
C ASP A 35 -14.73 -4.79 8.29
N ARG A 36 -14.02 -4.95 9.42
CA ARG A 36 -14.50 -4.50 10.74
C ARG A 36 -14.47 -2.98 10.90
N ILE A 37 -13.51 -2.28 10.28
CA ILE A 37 -13.52 -0.81 10.20
C ILE A 37 -14.71 -0.34 9.35
N GLU A 38 -14.94 -0.96 8.19
CA GLU A 38 -16.05 -0.63 7.30
C GLU A 38 -17.42 -0.89 7.97
N ALA A 39 -17.54 -1.97 8.73
CA ALA A 39 -18.75 -2.30 9.50
C ALA A 39 -18.95 -1.41 10.74
N GLY A 40 -17.98 -0.56 11.09
CA GLY A 40 -18.01 0.28 12.29
C GLY A 40 -17.82 -0.47 13.60
N GLU A 41 -17.28 -1.70 13.55
CA GLU A 41 -16.93 -2.50 14.73
C GLU A 41 -15.61 -2.07 15.37
N ILE A 42 -14.74 -1.44 14.59
CA ILE A 42 -13.52 -0.78 15.04
C ILE A 42 -13.74 0.73 14.92
N ASP A 43 -13.61 1.44 16.04
CA ASP A 43 -13.68 2.89 16.04
C ASP A 43 -12.47 3.46 15.29
N PHE A 44 -12.74 4.24 14.25
CA PHE A 44 -11.71 4.83 13.39
C PHE A 44 -12.13 6.26 13.02
N PRO A 45 -11.20 7.23 12.96
CA PRO A 45 -11.59 8.62 12.73
C PRO A 45 -12.28 8.82 11.38
N ARG A 46 -13.52 9.31 11.41
CA ARG A 46 -14.35 9.50 10.21
C ARG A 46 -13.69 10.37 9.14
N HIS A 47 -12.90 11.37 9.54
CA HIS A 47 -12.22 12.27 8.60
C HIS A 47 -11.04 11.62 7.85
N LYS A 48 -10.62 10.41 8.25
CA LYS A 48 -9.61 9.61 7.56
C LYS A 48 -10.23 8.62 6.58
N ILE A 49 -11.54 8.43 6.64
CA ILE A 49 -12.32 7.51 5.81
C ILE A 49 -12.96 8.31 4.68
N GLU A 50 -12.66 7.94 3.45
CA GLU A 50 -13.24 8.54 2.25
C GLU A 50 -14.16 7.52 1.57
N HIS A 51 -15.39 7.92 1.30
CA HIS A 51 -16.36 7.12 0.54
C HIS A 51 -16.37 7.51 -0.94
N ASP A 52 -16.90 6.64 -1.79
CA ASP A 52 -17.07 6.92 -3.21
C ASP A 52 -18.04 8.12 -3.40
N PRO A 53 -17.65 9.17 -4.14
CA PRO A 53 -18.50 10.35 -4.34
C PRO A 53 -19.79 10.05 -5.12
N HIS A 54 -19.80 8.98 -5.91
CA HIS A 54 -20.97 8.51 -6.65
C HIS A 54 -21.75 7.42 -5.90
N ASN A 55 -21.17 6.85 -4.85
CA ASN A 55 -21.85 5.90 -3.98
C ASN A 55 -21.33 5.94 -2.53
N PRO A 56 -21.92 6.80 -1.67
CA PRO A 56 -21.46 7.00 -0.30
C PRO A 56 -21.51 5.76 0.60
N SER A 57 -22.21 4.69 0.22
CA SER A 57 -22.18 3.45 0.99
C SER A 57 -20.91 2.61 0.76
N ARG A 58 -20.07 2.98 -0.22
CA ARG A 58 -18.85 2.26 -0.56
C ARG A 58 -17.63 3.00 -0.01
N LEU A 59 -16.83 2.30 0.77
CA LEU A 59 -15.52 2.75 1.15
C LEU A 59 -14.62 2.88 -0.09
N ARG A 60 -13.89 3.98 -0.21
CA ARG A 60 -12.95 4.24 -1.31
C ARG A 60 -11.51 4.27 -0.82
N LYS A 61 -11.26 4.87 0.34
CA LYS A 61 -9.91 5.06 0.86
C LYS A 61 -9.93 5.23 2.37
N ILE A 62 -8.88 4.74 3.02
CA ILE A 62 -8.56 5.06 4.41
C ILE A 62 -7.13 5.62 4.44
N ASN A 63 -6.93 6.71 5.17
CA ASN A 63 -5.62 7.33 5.41
C ASN A 63 -5.14 7.04 6.84
N ASP A 64 -3.83 6.97 7.01
CA ASP A 64 -3.13 6.95 8.29
C ASP A 64 -3.57 5.78 9.20
N LEU A 65 -3.64 4.57 8.63
CA LEU A 65 -4.09 3.39 9.37
C LEU A 65 -3.10 3.05 10.48
N ALA A 66 -1.79 3.16 10.22
CA ALA A 66 -0.76 2.90 11.22
C ALA A 66 -0.76 3.90 12.39
N GLU A 67 -1.24 5.12 12.18
CA GLU A 67 -1.41 6.12 13.24
C GLU A 67 -2.63 5.82 14.12
N ASN A 68 -3.68 5.25 13.53
CA ASN A 68 -5.01 5.16 14.16
C ASN A 68 -5.41 3.73 14.58
N ASP A 69 -4.65 2.71 14.20
CA ASP A 69 -4.94 1.32 14.56
C ASP A 69 -3.66 0.51 14.84
N SER A 70 -3.69 -0.23 15.95
CA SER A 70 -2.51 -0.97 16.45
C SER A 70 -2.11 -2.16 15.58
N PHE A 71 -3.07 -2.78 14.87
CA PHE A 71 -2.76 -3.85 13.92
C PHE A 71 -1.98 -3.28 12.74
N PHE A 72 -2.43 -2.17 12.15
CA PHE A 72 -1.71 -1.52 11.05
C PHE A 72 -0.38 -0.92 11.48
N PHE A 73 -0.27 -0.39 12.71
CA PHE A 73 1.02 0.03 13.26
C PHE A 73 2.03 -1.12 13.32
N ASN A 74 1.59 -2.29 13.79
CA ASN A 74 2.43 -3.48 13.84
C ASN A 74 2.73 -4.04 12.45
N PHE A 75 1.77 -3.95 11.52
CA PHE A 75 1.95 -4.34 10.13
C PHE A 75 3.00 -3.48 9.42
N ALA A 76 2.99 -2.16 9.62
CA ALA A 76 4.02 -1.26 9.09
C ALA A 76 5.43 -1.56 9.64
N LYS A 77 5.50 -2.18 10.83
CA LYS A 77 6.76 -2.66 11.43
C LYS A 77 7.14 -4.10 11.03
N ASN A 78 6.46 -4.70 10.06
CA ASN A 78 6.77 -6.07 9.65
C ASN A 78 8.22 -6.18 9.16
N GLN A 79 8.99 -7.09 9.77
CA GLN A 79 10.42 -7.23 9.48
C GLN A 79 10.70 -7.57 8.01
N LYS A 80 9.80 -8.29 7.33
CA LYS A 80 9.94 -8.61 5.90
C LYS A 80 9.93 -7.33 5.04
N ILE A 81 9.05 -6.37 5.37
CA ILE A 81 8.97 -5.07 4.70
C ILE A 81 10.21 -4.24 5.05
N ILE A 82 10.52 -4.11 6.34
CA ILE A 82 11.64 -3.29 6.83
C ILE A 82 12.97 -3.73 6.19
N GLU A 83 13.27 -5.03 6.17
CA GLU A 83 14.53 -5.53 5.60
C GLU A 83 14.61 -5.31 4.09
N LEU A 84 13.48 -5.41 3.38
CA LEU A 84 13.42 -5.15 1.95
C LEU A 84 13.69 -3.66 1.65
N VAL A 85 12.98 -2.77 2.35
CA VAL A 85 13.15 -1.32 2.23
C VAL A 85 14.58 -0.91 2.57
N LYS A 86 15.15 -1.45 3.66
CA LYS A 86 16.52 -1.13 4.08
C LYS A 86 17.57 -1.50 3.04
N LYS A 87 17.35 -2.58 2.29
CA LYS A 87 18.25 -2.99 1.21
C LYS A 87 18.15 -2.07 -0.01
N CYS A 88 17.02 -1.41 -0.21
CA CYS A 88 16.79 -0.49 -1.32
C CYS A 88 17.35 0.91 -1.03
N ILE A 89 17.02 1.49 0.12
CA ILE A 89 17.29 2.91 0.43
C ILE A 89 18.18 3.15 1.65
N GLY A 90 18.66 2.10 2.33
CA GLY A 90 19.52 2.23 3.50
C GLY A 90 18.79 2.08 4.84
N LYS A 91 19.52 2.19 5.95
CA LYS A 91 19.03 1.78 7.28
C LYS A 91 18.20 2.83 8.02
N ASP A 92 18.37 4.11 7.67
CA ASP A 92 17.69 5.23 8.31
C ASP A 92 16.35 5.47 7.61
N ILE A 93 15.30 4.85 8.15
CA ILE A 93 13.98 4.84 7.54
C ILE A 93 12.91 5.20 8.57
N LYS A 94 11.88 5.88 8.11
CA LYS A 94 10.67 6.18 8.88
C LYS A 94 9.44 5.92 8.00
N LEU A 95 8.33 5.52 8.62
CA LEU A 95 7.05 5.54 7.93
C LEU A 95 6.63 7.00 7.74
N PHE A 96 6.47 7.42 6.49
CA PHE A 96 5.96 8.76 6.18
C PHE A 96 4.44 8.83 6.30
N GLY A 97 3.74 7.82 5.79
CA GLY A 97 2.30 7.66 5.88
C GLY A 97 1.87 6.37 5.21
N ASP A 98 0.62 5.97 5.45
CA ASP A 98 0.04 4.77 4.86
C ASP A 98 -1.40 5.01 4.41
N GLN A 99 -1.79 4.32 3.34
CA GLN A 99 -3.08 4.49 2.70
C GLN A 99 -3.59 3.14 2.21
N LEU A 100 -4.89 2.93 2.39
CA LEU A 100 -5.62 1.80 1.88
C LEU A 100 -6.56 2.29 0.78
N PHE A 101 -6.56 1.61 -0.37
CA PHE A 101 -7.37 1.97 -1.52
C PHE A 101 -8.33 0.84 -1.89
N MET A 102 -9.61 1.18 -2.00
CA MET A 102 -10.66 0.30 -2.50
C MET A 102 -10.94 0.70 -3.95
N LYS A 103 -10.63 -0.21 -4.87
CA LYS A 103 -10.82 -0.02 -6.31
C LYS A 103 -11.82 -1.04 -6.85
N PRO A 104 -13.13 -0.88 -6.58
CA PRO A 104 -14.10 -1.76 -7.17
C PRO A 104 -14.27 -1.46 -8.68
N PRO A 105 -14.93 -2.35 -9.45
CA PRO A 105 -15.19 -2.11 -10.87
C PRO A 105 -15.88 -0.76 -11.13
N GLY A 106 -15.50 -0.10 -12.22
CA GLY A 106 -15.96 1.24 -12.57
C GLY A 106 -15.14 2.39 -11.96
N GLY A 107 -13.98 2.10 -11.37
CA GLY A 107 -13.06 3.12 -10.86
C GLY A 107 -12.47 4.03 -11.94
N ILE A 108 -12.00 5.20 -11.54
CA ILE A 108 -11.40 6.22 -12.41
C ILE A 108 -9.87 6.03 -12.44
N GLU A 109 -9.28 6.06 -13.64
CA GLU A 109 -7.84 6.00 -13.85
C GLU A 109 -7.12 7.14 -13.10
N LYS A 110 -5.95 6.85 -12.54
CA LYS A 110 -5.06 7.87 -11.99
C LYS A 110 -4.08 8.31 -13.06
N THR A 111 -4.02 9.62 -13.30
CA THR A 111 -3.03 10.21 -14.19
C THR A 111 -1.61 9.86 -13.73
N ARG A 112 -0.70 9.68 -14.68
CA ARG A 112 0.72 9.44 -14.38
C ARG A 112 1.29 10.58 -13.54
N HIS A 113 1.99 10.24 -12.47
CA HIS A 113 2.64 11.19 -11.57
C HIS A 113 3.80 10.52 -10.82
N GLN A 114 4.61 11.35 -10.14
CA GLN A 114 5.57 10.91 -9.12
C GLN A 114 5.08 11.40 -7.76
N ASP A 115 5.29 10.60 -6.72
CA ASP A 115 4.79 10.87 -5.38
C ASP A 115 5.57 11.99 -4.68
N SER A 116 6.91 11.93 -4.70
CA SER A 116 7.76 12.84 -3.92
C SER A 116 7.42 14.33 -4.11
N PRO A 117 7.15 14.84 -5.33
CA PRO A 117 6.80 16.26 -5.53
C PRO A 117 5.55 16.75 -4.79
N TYR A 118 4.66 15.84 -4.37
CA TYR A 118 3.47 16.20 -3.60
C TYR A 118 3.73 16.31 -2.09
N PHE A 119 4.89 15.86 -1.62
CA PHE A 119 5.18 15.74 -0.20
C PHE A 119 6.29 16.69 0.23
N PRO A 120 6.16 17.37 1.38
CA PRO A 120 7.20 18.22 1.92
C PRO A 120 8.31 17.38 2.60
N ILE A 121 9.03 16.57 1.83
CA ILE A 121 10.10 15.68 2.32
C ILE A 121 11.47 16.14 1.82
N GLU A 122 12.48 16.04 2.69
CA GLU A 122 13.89 16.27 2.37
C GLU A 122 14.72 15.22 3.14
N PRO A 123 15.61 14.45 2.46
CA PRO A 123 15.75 14.38 1.00
C PRO A 123 14.52 13.78 0.32
N MET A 124 14.41 13.97 -1.00
CA MET A 124 13.33 13.44 -1.85
C MET A 124 13.45 11.92 -2.10
N GLU A 125 13.85 11.20 -1.06
CA GLU A 125 14.08 9.75 -1.02
C GLU A 125 12.87 9.07 -0.38
N LEU A 126 11.89 8.73 -1.22
CA LEU A 126 10.68 8.01 -0.83
C LEU A 126 10.63 6.66 -1.56
N ILE A 127 10.23 5.62 -0.83
CA ILE A 127 9.84 4.35 -1.43
C ILE A 127 8.40 4.03 -1.02
N SER A 128 7.55 3.76 -2.00
CA SER A 128 6.16 3.34 -1.79
C SER A 128 6.08 1.81 -1.89
N CYS A 129 5.67 1.14 -0.81
CA CYS A 129 5.40 -0.30 -0.82
C CYS A 129 3.92 -0.55 -1.12
N TRP A 130 3.62 -1.08 -2.32
CA TRP A 130 2.24 -1.39 -2.72
C TRP A 130 1.92 -2.87 -2.51
N ILE A 131 0.95 -3.16 -1.64
CA ILE A 131 0.58 -4.53 -1.25
C ILE A 131 -0.82 -4.82 -1.78
N ALA A 132 -0.92 -5.74 -2.74
CA ALA A 132 -2.21 -6.19 -3.24
C ALA A 132 -2.84 -7.17 -2.23
N LEU A 133 -3.96 -6.76 -1.61
CA LEU A 133 -4.67 -7.56 -0.58
C LEU A 133 -5.73 -8.50 -1.17
N TRP A 134 -6.24 -8.17 -2.34
CA TRP A 134 -7.12 -9.03 -3.11
C TRP A 134 -6.45 -9.37 -4.42
N VAL A 135 -6.84 -10.49 -5.02
CA VAL A 135 -6.40 -10.85 -6.36
C VAL A 135 -6.82 -9.71 -7.29
N MET A 136 -5.87 -8.82 -7.60
CA MET A 136 -5.90 -8.12 -8.86
C MET A 136 -5.84 -9.24 -9.88
N LEU A 137 -6.96 -9.54 -10.55
CA LEU A 137 -6.92 -10.38 -11.73
C LEU A 137 -6.10 -9.63 -12.77
N LEU A 138 -4.78 -9.77 -12.69
CA LEU A 138 -3.79 -9.45 -13.73
C LEU A 138 -3.92 -10.46 -14.87
N ASN A 139 -5.15 -10.65 -15.37
CA ASN A 139 -5.34 -11.31 -16.65
C ASN A 139 -5.41 -10.20 -17.71
N LYS A 140 -4.31 -10.08 -18.47
CA LYS A 140 -4.01 -9.19 -19.61
C LYS A 140 -3.51 -7.80 -19.16
N MET A 141 -2.27 -7.36 -19.40
CA MET A 141 -1.54 -7.35 -20.67
C MET A 141 -2.48 -7.17 -21.86
N ASP A 142 -3.18 -6.04 -21.89
CA ASP A 142 -3.48 -5.37 -23.15
C ASP A 142 -2.48 -4.23 -23.28
N VAL A 143 -1.38 -4.57 -23.96
CA VAL A 143 -0.59 -3.64 -24.75
C VAL A 143 -1.55 -2.83 -25.62
N CYS A 144 -1.66 -1.53 -25.35
CA CYS A 144 -2.20 -0.61 -26.33
C CYS A 144 -1.35 -0.73 -27.61
N GLY A 145 -1.97 -1.19 -28.68
CA GLY A 145 -1.60 -0.77 -30.04
C GLY A 145 -2.09 0.65 -30.32
#